data_AF-A0A7J6W427-F1
#
_entry.id   AF-A0A7J6W427-F1
#
_cell.length_a   1.000
_cell.length_b   1.000
_cell.length_c   1.000
_cell.angle_alpha   90.00
_cell.angle_beta   90.00
_cell.angle_gamma   90.00
#
_symmetry.space_group_name_H-M   'P 1'
#
loop_
_entity.id
_entity.type
_entity.pdbx_description
1 polymer ?
#
loop_
_entity_poly.entity_id
_entity_poly.type
_entity_poly.pdbx_seq_one_letter_code
_entity_poly.pdbx_strand_id
1 'polypeptide(L)'
;MTFSVSPVLRVSVESAVASDLPKLVEGLKHLAKTDPMVVCTVEESGQHVISTTGFSHLEICLTAITNFLDRADYWSSEPLVSIRETLLERSSRTVTITSQNKHKKLCMQARPLEDSLAQAIDEGSIGPRDDLKVRSEILSEGTRSWLVSSGHIKKVPCVRGICFELSDASAHSDSIQRGSDQIIPTARRAFCAAQLTAKPWLMEPIYLAEIQAPEQALGRVYRTEL
;
A
#
# COMPACT_ATOMS: atom_id res chain seq x y z
N MET A 1 11.99 -3.41 12.69
CA MET A 1 11.11 -4.45 13.24
C MET A 1 9.98 -4.60 12.24
N THR A 2 9.86 -5.77 11.61
CA THR A 2 8.72 -6.11 10.76
C THR A 2 7.57 -6.47 11.67
N PHE A 3 6.50 -5.67 11.61
CA PHE A 3 5.32 -5.92 12.41
C PHE A 3 4.45 -6.96 11.72
N SER A 4 3.90 -7.90 12.49
CA SER A 4 3.09 -9.01 11.98
C SER A 4 1.77 -8.54 11.35
N VAL A 5 1.32 -7.32 11.63
CA VAL A 5 0.01 -6.82 11.22
C VAL A 5 0.15 -5.43 10.60
N SER A 6 -0.41 -5.25 9.41
CA SER A 6 -0.48 -3.94 8.77
C SER A 6 -1.67 -3.15 9.30
N PRO A 7 -1.57 -1.82 9.48
CA PRO A 7 -2.74 -0.99 9.75
C PRO A 7 -3.64 -0.97 8.51
N VAL A 8 -4.92 -1.30 8.70
CA VAL A 8 -5.91 -1.40 7.62
C VAL A 8 -7.13 -0.52 7.85
N LEU A 9 -7.42 -0.08 9.07
CA LEU A 9 -8.51 0.85 9.36
C LEU A 9 -7.98 2.28 9.27
N ARG A 10 -8.69 3.19 8.59
CA ARG A 10 -8.28 4.57 8.36
C ARG A 10 -9.38 5.52 8.78
N VAL A 11 -9.00 6.59 9.47
CA VAL A 11 -9.88 7.71 9.83
C VAL A 11 -9.16 9.00 9.49
N SER A 12 -9.87 9.93 8.85
CA SER A 12 -9.41 11.32 8.73
C SER A 12 -9.77 12.11 9.98
N VAL A 13 -8.81 12.90 10.46
CA VAL A 13 -8.96 13.82 11.58
C VAL A 13 -8.63 15.23 11.15
N GLU A 14 -9.46 16.16 11.56
CA GLU A 14 -9.32 17.58 11.23
C GLU A 14 -9.52 18.42 12.49
N SER A 15 -8.76 19.49 12.64
CA SER A 15 -8.96 20.43 13.75
C SER A 15 -10.23 21.24 13.51
N ALA A 16 -11.12 21.33 14.49
CA ALA A 16 -12.33 22.16 14.35
C ALA A 16 -11.97 23.65 14.24
N VAL A 17 -10.87 24.04 14.90
CA VAL A 17 -10.34 25.40 14.88
C VAL A 17 -8.97 25.42 14.22
N ALA A 18 -8.76 26.29 13.22
CA ALA A 18 -7.52 26.36 12.46
C ALA A 18 -6.29 26.68 13.34
N SER A 19 -6.48 27.42 14.44
CA SER A 19 -5.42 27.78 15.38
C SER A 19 -4.85 26.59 16.15
N ASP A 20 -5.62 25.52 16.33
CA ASP A 20 -5.19 24.32 17.07
C ASP A 20 -4.56 23.24 16.17
N LEU A 21 -4.52 23.48 14.85
CA LEU A 21 -3.87 22.58 13.89
C LEU A 21 -2.41 22.22 14.26
N PRO A 22 -1.55 23.16 14.72
CA PRO A 22 -0.19 22.80 15.12
C PRO A 22 -0.15 21.79 16.28
N LYS A 23 -1.07 21.92 17.25
CA LYS A 23 -1.18 20.99 18.38
C LYS A 23 -1.65 19.62 17.91
N LEU A 24 -2.62 19.56 16.99
CA LEU A 24 -3.06 18.30 16.39
C LEU A 24 -1.91 17.59 15.67
N VAL A 25 -1.14 18.33 14.86
CA VAL A 25 0.02 17.77 14.16
C VAL A 25 1.08 17.25 15.13
N GLU A 26 1.32 17.95 16.24
CA GLU A 26 2.23 17.50 17.29
C GLU A 26 1.72 16.25 18.01
N GLY A 27 0.42 16.20 18.32
CA GLY A 27 -0.24 15.04 18.92
C GLY A 27 -0.19 13.81 18.02
N LEU A 28 -0.40 13.98 16.72
CA LEU A 28 -0.30 12.89 15.73
C LEU A 28 1.14 12.36 15.61
N LYS A 29 2.14 13.25 15.65
CA LYS A 29 3.55 12.85 15.67
C LYS A 29 3.89 12.13 16.96
N HIS A 30 3.34 12.57 18.09
CA HIS A 30 3.55 11.89 19.36
C HIS A 30 2.90 10.50 19.33
N LEU A 31 1.67 10.38 18.84
CA LEU A 31 0.96 9.10 18.71
C LEU A 31 1.76 8.09 17.88
N ALA A 32 2.26 8.50 16.70
CA ALA A 32 3.08 7.64 15.84
C ALA A 32 4.44 7.24 16.46
N LYS A 33 4.91 8.01 17.46
CA LYS A 33 6.11 7.67 18.22
C LYS A 33 5.81 6.72 19.39
N THR A 34 4.63 6.87 20.00
CA THR A 34 4.19 6.04 21.13
C THR A 34 3.75 4.66 20.68
N ASP A 35 3.02 4.57 19.58
CA ASP A 35 2.54 3.32 19.00
C ASP A 35 3.16 3.09 17.61
N PRO A 36 4.01 2.07 17.44
CA PRO A 36 4.65 1.80 16.16
C PRO A 36 3.72 1.17 15.10
N MET A 37 2.53 0.71 15.49
CA MET A 37 1.52 0.15 14.57
C MET A 37 0.63 1.23 13.96
N VAL A 38 0.63 2.43 14.55
CA VAL A 38 -0.14 3.56 14.04
C VAL A 38 0.64 4.26 12.95
N VAL A 39 -0.01 4.45 11.80
CA VAL A 39 0.57 5.21 10.69
C VAL A 39 -0.23 6.48 10.50
N CYS A 40 0.36 7.60 10.91
CA CYS A 40 -0.16 8.94 10.67
C CYS A 40 0.40 9.49 9.35
N THR A 41 -0.48 9.76 8.38
CA THR A 41 -0.10 10.30 7.06
C THR A 41 -0.87 11.57 6.77
N VAL A 42 -0.26 12.48 6.02
CA VAL A 42 -0.96 13.65 5.47
C VAL A 42 -1.25 13.36 4.00
N GLU A 43 -2.51 13.41 3.61
CA GLU A 43 -2.93 13.23 2.21
C GLU A 43 -2.70 14.51 1.39
N GLU A 44 -2.75 14.41 0.05
CA GLU A 44 -2.56 15.57 -0.85
C GLU A 44 -3.63 16.65 -0.65
N SER A 45 -4.80 16.26 -0.17
CA SER A 45 -5.89 17.17 0.24
C SER A 45 -5.52 18.04 1.44
N GLY A 46 -4.43 17.72 2.16
CA GLY A 46 -4.07 18.33 3.42
C GLY A 46 -4.72 17.66 4.64
N GLN A 47 -5.53 16.62 4.43
CA GLN A 47 -6.19 15.89 5.52
C GLN A 47 -5.18 15.01 6.26
N HIS A 48 -5.32 14.97 7.59
CA HIS A 48 -4.56 14.07 8.43
C HIS A 48 -5.29 12.74 8.56
N VAL A 49 -4.63 11.63 8.22
CA VAL A 49 -5.21 10.30 8.29
C VAL A 49 -4.44 9.45 9.28
N ILE A 50 -5.17 8.86 10.22
CA ILE A 50 -4.68 7.87 11.17
C ILE A 50 -5.03 6.51 10.62
N SER A 51 -4.03 5.65 10.45
CA SER A 51 -4.23 4.25 10.07
C SER A 51 -3.89 3.33 11.24
N THR A 52 -4.83 2.47 11.63
CA THR A 52 -4.71 1.55 12.77
C THR A 52 -5.02 0.11 12.36
N THR A 53 -4.71 -0.84 13.23
CA THR A 53 -4.89 -2.27 13.00
C THR A 53 -6.30 -2.78 13.29
N GLY A 54 -7.19 -1.98 13.88
CA GLY A 54 -8.53 -2.41 14.26
C GLY A 54 -9.32 -1.35 15.01
N PHE A 55 -10.59 -1.64 15.29
CA PHE A 55 -11.53 -0.67 15.87
C PHE A 55 -11.16 -0.28 17.31
N SER A 56 -10.89 -1.25 18.18
CA SER A 56 -10.47 -0.96 19.56
C SER A 56 -9.15 -0.18 19.61
N HIS A 57 -8.21 -0.50 18.73
CA HIS A 57 -6.97 0.25 18.59
C HIS A 57 -7.25 1.71 18.16
N LEU A 58 -8.15 1.92 17.19
CA LEU A 58 -8.58 3.25 16.80
C LEU A 58 -9.19 4.06 17.96
N GLU A 59 -10.07 3.47 18.77
CA GLU A 59 -10.67 4.15 19.93
C GLU A 59 -9.62 4.61 20.94
N ILE A 60 -8.60 3.78 21.20
CA ILE A 60 -7.47 4.12 22.08
C ILE A 60 -6.68 5.28 21.47
N CYS A 61 -6.38 5.25 20.17
CA CYS A 61 -5.68 6.32 19.47
C CYS A 61 -6.44 7.65 19.53
N LEU A 62 -7.75 7.62 19.29
CA LEU A 62 -8.60 8.81 19.34
C LEU A 62 -8.65 9.38 20.76
N THR A 63 -8.78 8.52 21.77
CA THR A 63 -8.73 8.93 23.18
C THR A 63 -7.39 9.57 23.54
N ALA A 64 -6.27 9.00 23.06
CA ALA A 64 -4.94 9.56 23.28
C ALA A 64 -4.77 10.95 22.64
N ILE A 65 -5.31 11.15 21.44
CA ILE A 65 -5.31 12.46 20.77
C ILE A 65 -6.18 13.45 21.53
N THR A 66 -7.39 13.07 21.92
CA THR A 66 -8.28 13.92 22.73
C THR A 66 -7.60 14.40 24.00
N ASN A 67 -6.87 13.51 24.69
CA ASN A 67 -6.12 13.85 25.89
C ASN A 67 -4.93 14.79 25.59
N PHE A 68 -4.27 14.63 24.45
CA PHE A 68 -3.17 15.50 24.02
C PHE A 68 -3.64 16.92 23.65
N LEU A 69 -4.84 17.02 23.08
CA LEU A 69 -5.41 18.28 22.61
C LEU A 69 -5.93 19.20 23.72
N ASP A 70 -5.92 18.77 24.98
CA ASP A 70 -6.34 19.54 26.15
C ASP A 70 -7.67 20.29 25.95
N ARG A 71 -8.72 19.53 25.57
CA ARG A 71 -10.08 20.02 25.28
C ARG A 71 -10.24 20.80 23.97
N ALA A 72 -9.26 20.83 23.07
CA ALA A 72 -9.49 21.34 21.73
C ALA A 72 -10.36 20.36 20.92
N ASP A 73 -11.40 20.90 20.27
CA ASP A 73 -12.33 20.11 19.47
C ASP A 73 -11.69 19.71 18.13
N TYR A 74 -11.95 18.47 17.72
CA TYR A 74 -11.57 17.95 16.41
C TYR A 74 -12.73 17.18 15.80
N TRP A 75 -12.75 17.12 14.47
CA TRP A 75 -13.67 16.30 13.70
C TRP A 75 -12.98 15.01 13.28
N SER A 76 -13.73 13.90 13.32
CA SER A 76 -13.29 12.60 12.82
C SER A 76 -14.32 12.05 11.84
N SER A 77 -13.84 11.47 10.74
CA SER A 77 -14.68 10.75 9.79
C SER A 77 -15.04 9.35 10.27
N GLU A 78 -16.00 8.73 9.58
CA GLU A 78 -16.28 7.32 9.76
C GLU A 78 -15.06 6.46 9.40
N PRO A 79 -14.82 5.37 10.15
CA PRO A 79 -13.70 4.49 9.90
C PRO A 79 -13.87 3.72 8.58
N LEU A 80 -12.89 3.83 7.71
CA LEU A 80 -12.84 3.17 6.41
C LEU A 80 -11.72 2.12 6.37
N VAL A 81 -11.88 1.07 5.57
CA VAL A 81 -10.81 0.09 5.35
C VAL A 81 -9.92 0.49 4.17
N SER A 82 -8.61 0.28 4.31
CA SER A 82 -7.65 0.48 3.24
C SER A 82 -7.78 -0.66 2.23
N ILE A 83 -8.24 -0.33 1.03
CA ILE A 83 -8.33 -1.28 -0.08
C ILE A 83 -7.02 -1.24 -0.86
N ARG A 84 -6.60 -2.40 -1.37
CA ARG A 84 -5.44 -2.53 -2.26
C ARG A 84 -5.89 -2.90 -3.66
N GLU A 85 -5.08 -2.60 -4.67
CA GLU A 85 -5.33 -3.03 -6.05
C GLU A 85 -4.50 -4.27 -6.40
N THR A 86 -5.09 -5.16 -7.19
CA THR A 86 -4.43 -6.36 -7.73
C THR A 86 -4.87 -6.65 -9.15
N LEU A 87 -4.37 -7.75 -9.72
CA LEU A 87 -4.71 -8.24 -11.05
C LEU A 87 -5.32 -9.64 -10.93
N LEU A 88 -6.36 -9.90 -11.71
CA LEU A 88 -6.91 -11.25 -11.83
C LEU A 88 -6.19 -12.08 -12.90
N GLU A 89 -5.70 -11.42 -13.96
CA GLU A 89 -5.20 -12.09 -15.15
C GLU A 89 -3.92 -11.43 -15.66
N ARG A 90 -3.17 -12.13 -16.52
CA ARG A 90 -2.02 -11.53 -17.22
C ARG A 90 -2.51 -10.48 -18.21
N SER A 91 -1.74 -9.41 -18.39
CA SER A 91 -1.99 -8.37 -19.38
C SER A 91 -2.16 -8.97 -20.77
N SER A 92 -3.26 -8.63 -21.43
CA SER A 92 -3.59 -9.13 -22.78
C SER A 92 -2.59 -8.74 -23.87
N ARG A 93 -1.77 -7.71 -23.63
CA ARG A 93 -0.75 -7.22 -24.57
C ARG A 93 0.42 -6.58 -23.83
N THR A 94 1.59 -6.56 -24.46
CA THR A 94 2.71 -5.70 -24.03
C THR A 94 2.37 -4.25 -24.28
N VAL A 95 2.53 -3.41 -23.26
CA VAL A 95 2.40 -1.96 -23.41
C VAL A 95 3.76 -1.35 -23.66
N THR A 96 3.85 -0.51 -24.69
CA THR A 96 5.04 0.30 -24.96
C THR A 96 4.75 1.77 -24.67
N ILE A 97 5.48 2.36 -23.73
CA ILE A 97 5.40 3.79 -23.41
C ILE A 97 6.69 4.47 -23.83
N THR A 98 6.56 5.57 -24.56
CA THR A 98 7.69 6.45 -24.90
C THR A 98 7.77 7.63 -23.94
N SER A 99 8.99 8.05 -23.59
CA SER A 99 9.23 9.29 -22.83
C SER A 99 8.78 10.53 -23.61
N GLN A 100 8.60 11.66 -22.91
CA GLN A 100 8.20 12.92 -23.54
C GLN A 100 9.18 13.38 -24.63
N ASN A 101 10.47 13.15 -24.39
CA ASN A 101 11.54 13.42 -25.36
C ASN A 101 11.69 12.34 -26.45
N LYS A 102 10.83 11.31 -26.50
CA LYS A 102 10.85 10.18 -27.47
C LYS A 102 12.14 9.34 -27.53
N HIS A 103 13.14 9.65 -26.70
CA HIS A 103 14.42 8.96 -26.68
C HIS A 103 14.43 7.70 -25.79
N LYS A 104 13.35 7.42 -25.06
CA LYS A 104 13.22 6.22 -24.24
C LYS A 104 11.94 5.49 -24.57
N LYS A 105 12.00 4.17 -24.59
CA LYS A 105 10.83 3.30 -24.70
C LYS A 105 10.90 2.25 -23.59
N LEU A 106 9.78 2.05 -22.90
CA LEU A 106 9.61 0.99 -21.92
C LEU A 106 8.50 0.06 -22.40
N CYS A 107 8.82 -1.22 -22.56
CA CYS A 107 7.89 -2.27 -22.95
C CYS A 107 7.67 -3.20 -21.75
N MET A 108 6.41 -3.34 -21.32
CA MET A 108 6.11 -4.07 -20.10
C MET A 108 4.79 -4.81 -20.18
N GLN A 109 4.73 -5.92 -19.43
CA GLN A 109 3.52 -6.67 -19.12
C GLN A 109 3.32 -6.75 -17.62
N ALA A 110 2.08 -6.98 -17.19
CA ALA A 110 1.75 -7.18 -15.78
C ALA A 110 0.99 -8.49 -15.62
N ARG A 111 1.21 -9.20 -14.52
CA ARG A 111 0.49 -10.43 -14.18
C ARG A 111 0.28 -10.53 -12.66
N PRO A 112 -0.70 -11.33 -12.20
CA PRO A 112 -0.76 -11.70 -10.79
C PRO A 112 0.55 -12.38 -10.37
N LEU A 113 0.97 -12.05 -9.15
CA LEU A 113 2.05 -12.71 -8.44
C LEU A 113 1.52 -14.03 -7.87
N GLU A 114 2.35 -15.07 -7.84
CA GLU A 114 1.98 -16.32 -7.20
C GLU A 114 1.94 -16.18 -5.68
N ASP A 115 0.98 -16.84 -5.03
CA ASP A 115 0.73 -16.70 -3.59
C ASP A 115 1.93 -17.15 -2.75
N SER A 116 2.62 -18.22 -3.17
CA SER A 116 3.84 -18.73 -2.52
C SER A 116 4.95 -17.68 -2.52
N LEU A 117 5.13 -16.99 -3.65
CA LEU A 117 6.11 -15.92 -3.80
C LEU A 117 5.70 -14.68 -3.00
N ALA A 118 4.41 -14.33 -3.00
CA ALA A 118 3.89 -13.22 -2.19
C ALA A 118 4.15 -13.44 -0.70
N GLN A 119 3.88 -14.64 -0.18
CA GLN A 119 4.13 -15.03 1.21
C GLN A 119 5.63 -14.98 1.54
N ALA A 120 6.48 -15.55 0.68
CA ALA A 120 7.93 -15.54 0.89
C ALA A 120 8.52 -14.11 0.94
N ILE A 121 7.92 -13.15 0.22
CA ILE A 121 8.30 -11.74 0.28
C ILE A 121 7.86 -11.12 1.61
N ASP A 122 6.63 -11.37 2.05
CA ASP A 122 6.10 -10.83 3.31
C ASP A 122 6.85 -11.36 4.54
N GLU A 123 7.23 -12.64 4.52
CA GLU A 123 8.05 -13.28 5.57
C GLU A 123 9.50 -12.78 5.58
N GLY A 124 9.93 -12.11 4.51
CA GLY A 124 11.30 -11.62 4.34
C GLY A 124 12.30 -12.70 3.93
N SER A 125 11.82 -13.89 3.54
CA SER A 125 12.63 -14.96 2.95
C SER A 125 13.26 -14.53 1.61
N ILE A 126 12.60 -13.62 0.90
CA ILE A 126 13.08 -13.01 -0.35
C ILE A 126 12.93 -11.49 -0.22
N GLY A 127 14.04 -10.79 -0.13
CA GLY A 127 14.13 -9.33 -0.17
C GLY A 127 14.67 -8.81 -1.50
N PRO A 128 14.95 -7.50 -1.61
CA PRO A 128 15.70 -6.88 -2.72
C PRO A 128 17.23 -6.84 -2.53
N ARG A 129 17.76 -7.28 -1.37
CA ARG A 129 19.20 -7.27 -1.05
C ARG A 129 19.94 -8.62 -1.06
N ASP A 130 19.25 -9.75 -0.91
CA ASP A 130 19.78 -11.11 -1.15
C ASP A 130 20.48 -11.28 -2.51
N ASP A 131 21.36 -12.27 -2.54
CA ASP A 131 22.19 -12.59 -3.69
C ASP A 131 21.38 -12.95 -4.93
N LEU A 132 21.89 -12.48 -6.07
CA LEU A 132 21.28 -12.73 -7.38
C LEU A 132 21.12 -14.22 -7.69
N LYS A 133 21.98 -15.10 -7.15
CA LYS A 133 21.88 -16.56 -7.34
C LYS A 133 20.69 -17.17 -6.60
N VAL A 134 20.55 -16.88 -5.31
CA VAL A 134 19.44 -17.33 -4.46
C VAL A 134 18.12 -16.79 -4.99
N ARG A 135 18.11 -15.50 -5.36
CA ARG A 135 16.99 -14.90 -6.06
C ARG A 135 16.71 -15.56 -7.39
N SER A 136 17.73 -15.83 -8.21
CA SER A 136 17.54 -16.39 -9.54
C SER A 136 17.07 -17.84 -9.48
N GLU A 137 17.44 -18.62 -8.47
CA GLU A 137 16.92 -19.98 -8.31
C GLU A 137 15.43 -19.94 -7.97
N ILE A 138 15.03 -19.11 -7.00
CA ILE A 138 13.62 -18.97 -6.61
C ILE A 138 12.79 -18.24 -7.70
N LEU A 139 13.39 -17.30 -8.43
CA LEU A 139 12.77 -16.60 -9.56
C LEU A 139 12.93 -17.35 -10.90
N SER A 140 13.73 -18.42 -10.97
CA SER A 140 13.93 -19.20 -12.20
C SER A 140 12.73 -20.07 -12.55
N GLU A 141 11.83 -20.29 -11.59
CA GLU A 141 10.50 -20.84 -11.84
C GLU A 141 9.51 -19.78 -12.34
N GLY A 142 9.83 -18.47 -12.31
CA GLY A 142 8.88 -17.45 -12.78
C GLY A 142 9.35 -15.99 -12.68
N THR A 143 10.13 -15.56 -13.68
CA THR A 143 10.32 -14.16 -14.11
C THR A 143 11.34 -13.29 -13.34
N ARG A 144 12.18 -12.60 -14.13
CA ARG A 144 12.90 -11.35 -13.77
C ARG A 144 11.91 -10.23 -13.39
N SER A 145 11.37 -10.29 -12.18
CA SER A 145 10.38 -9.35 -11.65
C SER A 145 11.03 -8.22 -10.85
N TRP A 146 10.53 -6.99 -11.02
CA TRP A 146 10.85 -5.86 -10.15
C TRP A 146 9.71 -5.66 -9.15
N LEU A 147 10.03 -5.80 -7.86
CA LEU A 147 9.12 -5.44 -6.76
C LEU A 147 9.09 -3.93 -6.57
N VAL A 148 7.94 -3.32 -6.84
CA VAL A 148 7.69 -1.93 -6.47
C VAL A 148 7.29 -1.91 -4.99
N SER A 149 8.27 -1.91 -4.09
CA SER A 149 8.04 -1.71 -2.64
C SER A 149 7.73 -0.26 -2.27
N SER A 150 7.56 0.63 -3.24
CA SER A 150 7.15 2.01 -2.99
C SER A 150 6.36 2.51 -4.19
N GLY A 151 5.04 2.32 -4.13
CA GLY A 151 4.12 3.09 -4.95
C GLY A 151 4.19 4.56 -4.57
N HIS A 152 5.18 5.31 -5.06
CA HIS A 152 5.09 6.78 -5.13
C HIS A 152 4.23 7.20 -6.32
N ILE A 153 3.12 6.48 -6.53
CA ILE A 153 2.02 6.92 -7.37
C ILE A 153 0.98 7.46 -6.41
N LYS A 154 1.03 8.77 -6.15
CA LYS A 154 0.11 9.49 -5.27
C LYS A 154 -1.37 9.50 -5.74
N LYS A 155 -1.76 8.61 -6.66
CA LYS A 155 -3.10 8.41 -7.22
C LYS A 155 -3.43 6.95 -7.60
N VAL A 156 -2.60 5.98 -7.22
CA VAL A 156 -2.91 4.54 -7.40
C VAL A 156 -2.93 3.94 -5.99
N PRO A 157 -3.98 3.19 -5.61
CA PRO A 157 -4.01 2.45 -4.36
C PRO A 157 -2.73 1.63 -4.19
N CYS A 158 -2.34 1.35 -2.95
CA CYS A 158 -1.25 0.41 -2.69
C CYS A 158 -1.50 -0.88 -3.48
N VAL A 159 -0.63 -1.20 -4.43
CA VAL A 159 -0.75 -2.42 -5.25
C VAL A 159 -0.23 -3.61 -4.46
N ARG A 160 -0.88 -4.77 -4.61
CA ARG A 160 -0.45 -6.02 -3.98
C ARG A 160 -0.60 -7.20 -4.93
N GLY A 161 0.36 -8.12 -4.85
CA GLY A 161 0.32 -9.35 -5.63
C GLY A 161 0.43 -9.10 -7.15
N ILE A 162 1.18 -8.07 -7.57
CA ILE A 162 1.42 -7.79 -8.99
C ILE A 162 2.89 -8.00 -9.32
N CYS A 163 3.14 -8.75 -10.38
CA CYS A 163 4.44 -8.90 -11.02
C CYS A 163 4.48 -8.07 -12.31
N PHE A 164 5.43 -7.15 -12.41
CA PHE A 164 5.69 -6.38 -13.61
C PHE A 164 6.91 -6.93 -14.36
N GLU A 165 6.70 -7.29 -15.61
CA GLU A 165 7.72 -7.92 -16.46
C GLU A 165 8.20 -6.91 -17.51
N LEU A 166 9.43 -6.41 -17.35
CA LEU A 166 10.06 -5.53 -18.33
C LEU A 166 10.57 -6.37 -19.50
N SER A 167 9.91 -6.28 -20.65
CA SER A 167 10.26 -7.04 -21.85
C SER A 167 11.39 -6.37 -22.64
N ASP A 168 11.34 -5.05 -22.77
CA ASP A 168 12.32 -4.27 -23.50
C ASP A 168 12.41 -2.84 -22.92
N ALA A 169 13.61 -2.26 -22.95
CA ALA A 169 13.86 -0.91 -22.52
C ALA A 169 14.94 -0.28 -23.39
N SER A 170 14.59 0.79 -24.09
CA SER A 170 15.57 1.63 -24.79
C SER A 170 15.84 2.90 -24.00
N ALA A 171 17.12 3.23 -23.86
CA ALA A 171 17.58 4.46 -23.25
C ALA A 171 18.55 5.18 -24.19
N HIS A 172 18.51 6.50 -24.19
CA HIS A 172 19.49 7.32 -24.90
C HIS A 172 20.90 7.07 -24.33
N SER A 173 21.93 7.17 -25.18
CA SER A 173 23.33 7.05 -24.79
C SER A 173 23.73 8.09 -23.75
N ASP A 174 23.20 9.30 -23.91
CA ASP A 174 23.59 10.46 -23.12
C ASP A 174 23.02 10.41 -21.70
N SER A 175 23.89 10.55 -20.71
CA SER A 175 23.55 10.53 -19.28
C SER A 175 22.56 11.62 -18.88
N ILE A 176 22.66 12.82 -19.48
CA ILE A 176 21.77 13.95 -19.22
C ILE A 176 20.33 13.59 -19.61
N GLN A 177 20.17 12.89 -20.74
CA GLN A 177 18.86 12.47 -21.20
C GLN A 177 18.31 11.28 -20.40
N ARG A 178 19.09 10.66 -19.50
CA ARG A 178 18.68 9.59 -18.57
C ARG A 178 18.22 10.10 -17.20
N GLY A 179 17.93 11.40 -17.07
CA GLY A 179 17.40 11.99 -15.84
C GLY A 179 16.19 11.23 -15.27
N SER A 180 16.13 11.17 -13.93
CA SER A 180 15.08 10.53 -13.15
C SER A 180 13.71 11.21 -13.37
N ASP A 181 13.72 12.51 -13.61
CA ASP A 181 12.59 13.34 -14.03
C ASP A 181 11.88 12.82 -15.27
N GLN A 182 12.58 12.11 -16.16
CA GLN A 182 12.01 11.52 -17.37
C GLN A 182 11.67 10.03 -17.22
N ILE A 183 12.49 9.28 -16.48
CA ILE A 183 12.29 7.82 -16.31
C ILE A 183 11.10 7.55 -15.41
N ILE A 184 11.02 8.24 -14.27
CA ILE A 184 9.98 8.00 -13.25
C ILE A 184 8.56 8.21 -13.82
N PRO A 185 8.21 9.32 -14.49
CA PRO A 185 6.86 9.48 -15.03
C PRO A 185 6.57 8.53 -16.20
N THR A 186 7.59 8.14 -16.97
CA THR A 186 7.43 7.16 -18.06
C THR A 186 7.16 5.77 -17.51
N ALA A 187 7.91 5.35 -16.48
CA ALA A 187 7.70 4.09 -15.78
C ALA A 187 6.34 4.04 -15.08
N ARG A 188 5.94 5.12 -14.38
CA ARG A 188 4.61 5.23 -13.76
C ARG A 188 3.48 5.02 -14.76
N ARG A 189 3.55 5.66 -15.94
CA ARG A 189 2.58 5.45 -17.02
C ARG A 189 2.60 4.02 -17.55
N ALA A 190 3.78 3.42 -17.67
CA ALA A 190 3.90 2.03 -18.10
C ALA A 190 3.24 1.07 -17.10
N PHE A 191 3.44 1.27 -15.78
CA PHE A 191 2.82 0.44 -14.74
C PHE A 191 1.30 0.52 -14.79
N CYS A 192 0.75 1.73 -14.79
CA CYS A 192 -0.69 1.93 -14.88
C CYS A 192 -1.27 1.33 -16.16
N ALA A 193 -0.61 1.54 -17.30
CA ALA A 193 -1.11 1.03 -18.57
C ALA A 193 -1.06 -0.50 -18.65
N ALA A 194 0.01 -1.13 -18.14
CA ALA A 194 0.09 -2.59 -18.06
C ALA A 194 -1.00 -3.15 -17.13
N GLN A 195 -1.26 -2.51 -15.99
CA GLN A 195 -2.31 -2.90 -15.06
C GLN A 195 -3.71 -2.80 -15.67
N LEU A 196 -4.01 -1.71 -16.39
CA LEU A 196 -5.30 -1.53 -17.07
C LEU A 196 -5.59 -2.60 -18.13
N THR A 197 -4.54 -3.17 -18.74
CA THR A 197 -4.68 -4.28 -19.71
C THR A 197 -4.81 -5.66 -19.08
N ALA A 198 -4.69 -5.77 -17.75
CA ALA A 198 -4.57 -7.01 -16.98
C ALA A 198 -5.77 -7.28 -16.03
N LYS A 199 -6.94 -6.68 -16.31
CA LYS A 199 -8.18 -6.84 -15.52
C LYS A 199 -7.95 -6.50 -14.03
N PRO A 200 -7.81 -5.20 -13.71
CA PRO A 200 -7.56 -4.76 -12.33
C PRO A 200 -8.74 -5.08 -11.42
N TRP A 201 -8.44 -5.36 -10.15
CA TRP A 201 -9.42 -5.71 -9.14
C TRP A 201 -9.07 -5.11 -7.77
N LEU A 202 -10.06 -4.98 -6.90
CA LEU A 202 -9.91 -4.46 -5.55
C LEU A 202 -9.78 -5.60 -4.53
N MET A 203 -8.85 -5.45 -3.59
CA MET A 203 -8.62 -6.37 -2.48
C MET A 203 -9.01 -5.70 -1.17
N GLU A 204 -10.02 -6.25 -0.51
CA GLU A 204 -10.38 -5.85 0.85
C GLU A 204 -9.55 -6.65 1.87
N PRO A 205 -9.14 -6.02 2.98
CA PRO A 205 -8.50 -6.72 4.08
C PRO A 205 -9.52 -7.56 4.85
N ILE A 206 -9.18 -8.80 5.15
CA ILE A 206 -10.00 -9.72 5.93
C ILE A 206 -9.30 -9.98 7.26
N TYR A 207 -10.03 -9.86 8.37
CA TYR A 207 -9.55 -10.26 9.69
C TYR A 207 -9.86 -11.73 9.94
N LEU A 208 -8.85 -12.47 10.42
CA LEU A 208 -9.09 -13.78 11.02
C LEU A 208 -9.58 -13.57 12.45
N ALA A 209 -10.86 -13.87 12.69
CA ALA A 209 -11.46 -13.78 14.02
C ALA A 209 -11.41 -15.14 14.71
N GLU A 210 -10.72 -15.21 15.85
CA GLU A 210 -10.78 -16.35 16.76
C GLU A 210 -11.81 -16.05 17.85
N ILE A 211 -12.87 -16.85 17.93
CA ILE A 211 -13.98 -16.63 18.86
C ILE A 211 -14.03 -17.79 19.86
N GLN A 212 -13.83 -17.47 21.13
CA GLN A 212 -14.01 -18.42 22.23
C GLN A 212 -15.38 -18.21 22.85
N ALA A 213 -16.23 -19.24 22.80
CA ALA A 213 -17.60 -19.17 23.30
C ALA A 213 -18.00 -20.52 23.93
N PRO A 214 -18.91 -20.50 24.93
CA PRO A 214 -19.51 -21.73 25.44
C PRO A 214 -20.35 -22.41 24.35
N GLU A 215 -20.47 -23.74 24.41
CA GLU A 215 -21.15 -24.55 23.39
C GLU A 215 -22.58 -24.06 23.08
N GLN A 216 -23.30 -23.62 24.12
CA GLN A 216 -24.65 -23.07 24.03
C GLN A 216 -24.75 -21.80 23.17
N ALA A 217 -23.66 -21.06 23.02
CA ALA A 217 -23.60 -19.81 22.26
C ALA A 217 -23.05 -20.00 20.83
N LEU A 218 -22.51 -21.18 20.48
CA LEU A 218 -21.96 -21.44 19.14
C LEU A 218 -22.98 -21.19 18.03
N GLY A 219 -24.23 -21.60 18.24
CA GLY A 219 -25.32 -21.35 17.29
C GLY A 219 -25.59 -19.86 17.02
N ARG A 220 -25.24 -18.96 17.97
CA ARG A 220 -25.35 -17.51 17.77
C ARG A 220 -24.15 -16.94 17.02
N VAL A 221 -22.95 -17.49 17.22
CA VAL A 221 -21.73 -17.06 16.54
C VAL A 221 -21.84 -17.25 15.01
N TYR A 222 -22.49 -18.33 14.56
CA TYR A 222 -22.68 -18.60 13.12
C TYR A 222 -23.84 -17.82 12.48
N ARG A 223 -24.72 -17.17 13.26
CA ARG A 223 -25.81 -16.39 12.68
C ARG A 223 -25.30 -15.01 12.29
N THR A 224 -25.19 -14.78 10.98
CA THR A 224 -25.02 -13.45 10.38
C THR A 224 -26.37 -12.75 10.30
N GLU A 225 -27.02 -12.50 11.44
CA GLU A 225 -28.16 -11.58 11.52
C GLU A 225 -27.63 -10.26 12.09
N LEU A 226 -27.63 -9.21 11.24
CA LEU A 226 -27.47 -7.81 11.65
C LEU A 226 -28.76 -7.31 12.30
#